data_AF-A0A962XCW8-F1
#
_entry.id   AF-A0A962XCW8-F1
#
_cell.length_a   1.000
_cell.length_b   1.000
_cell.length_c   1.000
_cell.angle_alpha   90.00
_cell.angle_beta   90.00
_cell.angle_gamma   90.00
#
_symmetry.space_group_name_H-M   'P 1'
#
loop_
_entity.id
_entity.type
_entity.pdbx_description
1 polymer ?
#
loop_
_entity_poly.entity_id
_entity_poly.type
_entity_poly.pdbx_seq_one_letter_code
_entity_poly.pdbx_strand_id
1 'polypeptide(L)'
;QCNNYEVIDLGVMVPAETILQKAREEKVDIIGLSGLITPSLDEMVHVAKEMTRQGFTIPLLIGGATTSKAHTAVKIEPQYAHGAVYVADASRAVGVASTLLSKAQKPAFLADLCDEYEQVRQQRAAKNEAKNNIALAEAQANRTPIDWSAAPITAPLQPGITVLDDIDLADVVPYIDWTFFFHAWQLKGRFPKILDDADKGEEARKLYADAQAMLRQILDQGWLQAKAVVGLFPANAVGDDIEVYTDETRNALRLTLHNLRKQGKQPAGKYNESLGDYIAPKDSGVADYIGGFACTAGIGIDDRLKVFEADHDDYHGIMLKALADRLAEALTEWLHQKVRKELWGYAAAESLDNDALIAEQYRGIRPAMGYPASPDHTEKDLLWDLLDVEANTGIWLTESKAMVPTAAVSGLYFAHPDARYFAVGKINRDQVEDYARRKGVEIAVMEKWLGPNLAYETEA
;
A
#
# COMPACT_ATOMS: atom_id res chain seq x y z
N GLN A 1 -8.19 0.65 -26.63
CA GLN A 1 -8.42 -0.38 -27.67
C GLN A 1 -9.90 -0.53 -28.02
N CYS A 2 -10.82 -0.90 -27.11
CA CYS A 2 -12.25 -1.11 -27.45
C CYS A 2 -12.99 0.09 -28.09
N ASN A 3 -12.48 1.32 -27.91
CA ASN A 3 -13.03 2.54 -28.49
C ASN A 3 -12.20 3.07 -29.67
N ASN A 4 -11.56 2.17 -30.42
CA ASN A 4 -10.74 2.47 -31.59
C ASN A 4 -9.51 3.39 -31.31
N TYR A 5 -8.98 3.27 -30.10
CA TYR A 5 -7.70 3.86 -29.70
C TYR A 5 -6.59 2.82 -29.84
N GLU A 6 -5.50 3.19 -30.50
CA GLU A 6 -4.21 2.52 -30.34
C GLU A 6 -3.66 2.83 -28.95
N VAL A 7 -3.26 1.79 -28.22
CA VAL A 7 -2.70 1.90 -26.87
C VAL A 7 -1.36 1.21 -26.89
N ILE A 8 -0.31 1.96 -26.57
CA ILE A 8 1.06 1.48 -26.46
C ILE A 8 1.34 1.35 -24.97
N ASP A 9 1.15 0.15 -24.43
CA ASP A 9 1.50 -0.15 -23.04
C ASP A 9 3.01 -0.34 -22.92
N LEU A 10 3.65 0.47 -22.08
CA LEU A 10 5.10 0.39 -21.82
C LEU A 10 5.43 -0.54 -20.64
N GLY A 11 4.41 -1.06 -19.96
CA GLY A 11 4.54 -1.90 -18.78
C GLY A 11 4.67 -1.08 -17.50
N VAL A 12 5.31 -1.69 -16.50
CA VAL A 12 5.49 -1.14 -15.15
C VAL A 12 6.95 -0.73 -14.92
N MET A 13 7.18 0.19 -13.98
CA MET A 13 8.52 0.70 -13.63
C MET A 13 9.27 1.35 -14.81
N VAL A 14 8.53 2.02 -15.69
CA VAL A 14 9.10 2.65 -16.89
C VAL A 14 9.66 4.04 -16.54
N PRO A 15 10.95 4.32 -16.82
CA PRO A 15 11.53 5.63 -16.56
C PRO A 15 10.85 6.75 -17.35
N ALA A 16 10.81 7.96 -16.77
CA ALA A 16 10.25 9.15 -17.43
C ALA A 16 10.89 9.41 -18.81
N GLU A 17 12.21 9.25 -18.92
CA GLU A 17 12.93 9.40 -20.20
C GLU A 17 12.39 8.44 -21.27
N THR A 18 12.23 7.15 -20.93
CA THR A 18 11.69 6.14 -21.83
C THR A 18 10.26 6.46 -22.26
N ILE A 19 9.40 6.87 -21.31
CA ILE A 19 8.01 7.26 -21.60
C ILE A 19 7.99 8.39 -22.64
N LEU A 20 8.77 9.45 -22.41
CA LEU A 20 8.77 10.63 -23.25
C LEU A 20 9.48 10.41 -24.59
N GLN A 21 10.55 9.61 -24.62
CA GLN A 21 11.19 9.19 -25.86
C GLN A 21 10.19 8.42 -26.72
N LYS A 22 9.53 7.41 -26.15
CA LYS A 22 8.58 6.57 -26.90
C LYS A 22 7.37 7.38 -27.38
N ALA A 23 6.88 8.31 -26.55
CA ALA A 23 5.82 9.23 -26.93
C ALA A 23 6.17 10.07 -28.18
N ARG A 24 7.43 10.47 -28.35
CA ARG A 24 7.89 11.18 -29.56
C ARG A 24 8.05 10.26 -30.76
N GLU A 25 8.65 9.09 -30.56
CA GLU A 25 8.87 8.09 -31.62
C GLU A 25 7.56 7.67 -32.26
N GLU A 26 6.58 7.37 -31.42
CA GLU A 26 5.25 6.87 -31.81
C GLU A 26 4.24 7.99 -32.08
N LYS A 27 4.64 9.25 -31.87
CA LYS A 27 3.83 10.46 -32.10
C LYS A 27 2.46 10.37 -31.41
N VAL A 28 2.46 9.96 -30.15
CA VAL A 28 1.22 9.74 -29.39
C VAL A 28 0.49 11.06 -29.15
N ASP A 29 -0.84 11.00 -29.08
CA ASP A 29 -1.67 12.18 -28.85
C ASP A 29 -1.94 12.48 -27.37
N ILE A 30 -1.76 11.49 -26.49
CA ILE A 30 -1.99 11.55 -25.04
C ILE A 30 -0.97 10.65 -24.35
N ILE A 31 -0.42 11.09 -23.21
CA ILE A 31 0.35 10.23 -22.30
C ILE A 31 -0.54 9.90 -21.09
N GLY A 32 -0.58 8.64 -20.67
CA GLY A 32 -1.25 8.21 -19.44
C GLY A 32 -0.26 7.65 -18.43
N LEU A 33 -0.37 8.04 -17.16
CA LEU A 33 0.43 7.52 -16.06
C LEU A 33 -0.48 6.82 -15.04
N SER A 34 -0.02 5.66 -14.57
CA SER A 34 -0.68 4.86 -13.54
C SER A 34 0.22 4.72 -12.31
N GLY A 35 -0.34 4.89 -11.10
CA GLY A 35 0.40 4.80 -9.84
C GLY A 35 -0.34 3.97 -8.80
N LEU A 36 0.37 3.05 -8.14
CA LEU A 36 -0.20 2.15 -7.13
C LEU A 36 0.17 2.55 -5.70
N ILE A 37 1.38 3.07 -5.49
CA ILE A 37 1.91 3.42 -4.17
C ILE A 37 2.17 4.92 -4.08
N THR A 38 2.33 5.43 -2.87
CA THR A 38 2.49 6.89 -2.66
C THR A 38 3.75 7.46 -3.33
N PRO A 39 4.90 6.76 -3.41
CA PRO A 39 6.06 7.24 -4.17
C PRO A 39 5.79 7.44 -5.68
N SER A 40 4.81 6.74 -6.26
CA SER A 40 4.44 6.93 -7.67
C SER A 40 3.90 8.33 -7.95
N LEU A 41 3.40 9.04 -6.94
CA LEU A 41 2.89 10.41 -7.09
C LEU A 41 4.01 11.40 -7.41
N ASP A 42 5.19 11.24 -6.81
CA ASP A 42 6.36 12.08 -7.09
C ASP A 42 6.88 11.84 -8.50
N GLU A 43 6.89 10.58 -8.96
CA GLU A 43 7.27 10.24 -10.33
C GLU A 43 6.32 10.90 -11.35
N MET A 44 5.02 10.97 -11.07
CA MET A 44 4.07 11.69 -11.94
C MET A 44 4.35 13.19 -11.99
N VAL A 45 4.73 13.80 -10.86
CA VAL A 45 5.17 15.21 -10.81
C VAL A 45 6.46 15.39 -11.62
N HIS A 46 7.41 14.46 -11.51
CA HIS A 46 8.65 14.48 -12.26
C HIS A 46 8.40 14.38 -13.78
N VAL A 47 7.54 13.46 -14.23
CA VAL A 47 7.15 13.34 -15.65
C VAL A 47 6.50 14.64 -16.13
N ALA A 48 5.60 15.25 -15.36
CA ALA A 48 4.98 16.53 -15.74
C ALA A 48 6.00 17.66 -15.90
N LYS A 49 6.96 17.78 -14.97
CA LYS A 49 8.09 18.74 -15.08
C LYS A 49 8.91 18.50 -16.33
N GLU A 50 9.21 17.23 -16.61
CA GLU A 50 10.03 16.82 -17.75
C GLU A 50 9.31 17.04 -19.09
N MET A 51 8.00 16.81 -19.13
CA MET A 51 7.15 17.16 -20.27
C MET A 51 7.23 18.66 -20.58
N THR A 52 7.16 19.53 -19.56
CA THR A 52 7.37 20.98 -19.73
C THR A 52 8.79 21.28 -20.21
N ARG A 53 9.82 20.71 -19.57
CA ARG A 53 11.23 20.96 -19.92
C ARG A 53 11.53 20.60 -21.37
N GLN A 54 10.95 19.52 -21.88
CA GLN A 54 11.13 19.07 -23.25
C GLN A 54 10.14 19.67 -24.25
N GLY A 55 9.21 20.53 -23.82
CA GLY A 55 8.26 21.23 -24.70
C GLY A 55 7.14 20.33 -25.27
N PHE A 56 6.67 19.34 -24.52
CA PHE A 56 5.47 18.60 -24.87
C PHE A 56 4.23 19.51 -24.80
N THR A 57 3.25 19.25 -25.68
CA THR A 57 1.97 20.00 -25.73
C THR A 57 0.74 19.10 -25.74
N ILE A 58 0.94 17.78 -25.68
CA ILE A 58 -0.11 16.77 -25.62
C ILE A 58 -0.64 16.62 -24.19
N PRO A 59 -1.91 16.27 -23.98
CA PRO A 59 -2.46 16.09 -22.63
C PRO A 59 -1.80 14.96 -21.85
N LEU A 60 -1.78 15.12 -20.53
CA LEU A 60 -1.32 14.12 -19.57
C LEU A 60 -2.51 13.58 -18.77
N LEU A 61 -2.77 12.28 -18.83
CA LEU A 61 -3.77 11.60 -18.01
C LEU A 61 -3.10 11.00 -16.77
N ILE A 62 -3.71 11.23 -15.61
CA ILE A 62 -3.25 10.74 -14.30
C ILE A 62 -4.32 9.81 -13.72
N GLY A 63 -3.94 8.57 -13.39
CA GLY A 63 -4.81 7.60 -12.75
C GLY A 63 -4.07 6.59 -11.87
N GLY A 64 -4.80 5.70 -11.23
CA GLY A 64 -4.26 4.69 -10.32
C GLY A 64 -4.64 4.93 -8.86
N ALA A 65 -4.40 3.92 -8.01
CA ALA A 65 -4.94 3.81 -6.66
C ALA A 65 -4.59 4.98 -5.73
N THR A 66 -3.38 5.53 -5.85
CA THR A 66 -2.90 6.63 -5.00
C THR A 66 -3.22 8.02 -5.57
N THR A 67 -3.67 8.08 -6.82
CA THR A 67 -3.96 9.35 -7.48
C THR A 67 -5.30 9.93 -7.02
N SER A 68 -5.40 11.24 -7.03
CA SER A 68 -6.65 11.93 -6.73
C SER A 68 -6.70 13.27 -7.45
N LYS A 69 -7.92 13.76 -7.69
CA LYS A 69 -8.14 15.11 -8.22
C LYS A 69 -7.40 16.17 -7.40
N ALA A 70 -7.43 16.04 -6.07
CA ALA A 70 -6.77 16.98 -5.18
C ALA A 70 -5.24 16.99 -5.34
N HIS A 71 -4.62 15.81 -5.44
CA HIS A 71 -3.17 15.73 -5.68
C HIS A 71 -2.81 16.29 -7.06
N THR A 72 -3.53 15.89 -8.10
CA THR A 72 -3.27 16.36 -9.48
C THR A 72 -3.37 17.88 -9.57
N ALA A 73 -4.42 18.48 -9.00
CA ALA A 73 -4.61 19.93 -9.01
C ALA A 73 -3.53 20.71 -8.25
N VAL A 74 -3.03 20.16 -7.14
CA VAL A 74 -2.10 20.87 -6.24
C VAL A 74 -0.64 20.66 -6.64
N LYS A 75 -0.27 19.47 -7.13
CA LYS A 75 1.14 19.06 -7.29
C LYS A 75 1.56 18.77 -8.74
N ILE A 76 0.65 18.27 -9.58
CA ILE A 76 1.01 17.82 -10.95
C ILE A 76 0.70 18.90 -11.98
N GLU A 77 -0.56 19.37 -12.04
CA GLU A 77 -1.00 20.34 -13.05
C GLU A 77 -0.19 21.65 -13.05
N PRO A 78 0.23 22.22 -11.91
CA PRO A 78 1.10 23.40 -11.90
C PRO A 78 2.45 23.20 -12.59
N GLN A 79 2.89 21.95 -12.78
CA GLN A 79 4.14 21.63 -13.46
C GLN A 79 3.97 21.47 -14.97
N TYR A 80 2.74 21.42 -15.49
CA TYR A 80 2.48 21.17 -16.92
C TYR A 80 1.24 21.92 -17.45
N ALA A 81 1.48 22.99 -18.20
CA ALA A 81 0.46 23.93 -18.65
C ALA A 81 -0.46 23.41 -19.77
N HIS A 82 -0.18 22.25 -20.37
CA HIS A 82 -0.93 21.73 -21.53
C HIS A 82 -2.01 20.70 -21.17
N GLY A 83 -2.38 20.64 -19.89
CA GLY A 83 -3.51 19.87 -19.38
C GLY A 83 -3.09 18.55 -18.76
N ALA A 84 -2.93 18.53 -17.44
CA ALA A 84 -2.84 17.31 -16.64
C ALA A 84 -4.22 16.99 -16.05
N VAL A 85 -4.80 15.83 -16.42
CA VAL A 85 -6.19 15.49 -16.12
C VAL A 85 -6.24 14.22 -15.27
N TYR A 86 -6.78 14.35 -14.06
CA TYR A 86 -7.11 13.20 -13.23
C TYR A 86 -8.32 12.45 -13.78
N VAL A 87 -8.21 11.13 -13.88
CA VAL A 87 -9.29 10.23 -14.28
C VAL A 87 -9.48 9.15 -13.22
N ALA A 88 -10.70 9.04 -12.70
CA ALA A 88 -10.99 8.16 -11.57
C ALA A 88 -11.03 6.67 -11.92
N ASP A 89 -11.43 6.32 -13.15
CA ASP A 89 -11.60 4.94 -13.59
C ASP A 89 -11.56 4.84 -15.13
N ALA A 90 -11.40 3.61 -15.63
CA ALA A 90 -11.29 3.33 -17.06
C ALA A 90 -12.54 3.73 -17.86
N SER A 91 -13.74 3.66 -17.26
CA SER A 91 -14.99 4.02 -17.96
C SER A 91 -15.02 5.51 -18.30
N ARG A 92 -14.49 6.34 -17.42
CA ARG A 92 -14.38 7.80 -17.62
C ARG A 92 -13.21 8.17 -18.54
N ALA A 93 -12.15 7.36 -18.59
CA ALA A 93 -10.97 7.62 -19.39
C ALA A 93 -11.29 7.79 -20.88
N VAL A 94 -12.21 6.98 -21.41
CA VAL A 94 -12.62 7.03 -22.82
C VAL A 94 -13.28 8.37 -23.18
N GLY A 95 -14.22 8.83 -22.36
CA GLY A 95 -14.90 10.11 -22.56
C GLY A 95 -13.92 11.28 -22.47
N VAL A 96 -13.03 11.26 -21.47
CA VAL A 96 -12.00 12.28 -21.30
C VAL A 96 -11.03 12.30 -22.49
N ALA A 97 -10.53 11.15 -22.93
CA ALA A 97 -9.67 11.05 -24.10
C ALA A 97 -10.36 11.58 -25.38
N SER A 98 -11.62 11.23 -25.60
CA SER A 98 -12.40 11.75 -26.74
C SER A 98 -12.51 13.28 -26.73
N THR A 99 -12.81 13.85 -25.56
CA THR A 99 -12.89 15.31 -25.38
C THR A 99 -11.54 15.98 -25.61
N LEU A 100 -10.45 15.39 -25.11
CA LEU A 100 -9.09 15.93 -25.23
C LEU A 100 -8.53 15.90 -26.66
N LEU A 101 -9.01 14.98 -27.51
CA LEU A 101 -8.63 14.91 -28.92
C LEU A 101 -9.52 15.77 -29.83
N SER A 102 -10.69 16.19 -29.33
CA SER A 102 -11.59 17.07 -30.07
C SER A 102 -11.07 18.50 -30.10
N LYS A 103 -10.75 19.01 -31.30
CA LYS A 103 -10.35 20.43 -31.49
C LYS A 103 -11.41 21.41 -31.00
N ALA A 104 -12.69 21.03 -31.04
CA ALA A 104 -13.81 21.87 -30.62
C ALA A 104 -14.03 21.85 -29.09
N GLN A 105 -13.87 20.69 -28.45
CA GLN A 105 -14.19 20.53 -27.03
C GLN A 105 -12.97 20.73 -26.11
N LYS A 106 -11.77 20.35 -26.56
CA LYS A 106 -10.53 20.43 -25.76
C LYS A 106 -10.31 21.80 -25.12
N PRO A 107 -10.42 22.95 -25.84
CA PRO A 107 -10.12 24.24 -25.25
C PRO A 107 -11.05 24.61 -24.09
N ALA A 108 -12.36 24.41 -24.27
CA ALA A 108 -13.35 24.70 -23.22
C ALA A 108 -13.19 23.75 -22.04
N PHE A 109 -13.00 22.45 -22.30
CA PHE A 109 -12.80 21.45 -21.25
C PHE A 109 -11.57 21.74 -20.37
N LEU A 110 -10.43 22.11 -20.97
CA LEU A 110 -9.22 22.44 -20.21
C LEU A 110 -9.36 23.76 -19.44
N ALA A 111 -10.11 24.73 -19.96
CA ALA A 111 -10.40 25.97 -19.23
C ALA A 111 -11.25 25.70 -17.99
N ASP A 112 -12.36 24.96 -18.15
CA ASP A 112 -13.24 24.59 -17.03
C ASP A 112 -12.49 23.76 -15.97
N LEU A 113 -11.63 22.84 -16.42
CA LEU A 113 -10.81 22.01 -15.52
C LEU A 113 -9.78 22.85 -14.75
N CYS A 114 -9.16 23.84 -15.41
CA CYS A 114 -8.22 24.75 -14.77
C CYS A 114 -8.91 25.55 -13.64
N ASP A 115 -10.10 26.09 -13.92
CA ASP A 115 -10.91 26.80 -12.91
C ASP A 115 -11.28 25.87 -11.74
N GLU A 116 -11.66 24.63 -12.05
CA GLU A 116 -11.98 23.61 -11.05
C GLU A 116 -10.76 23.27 -10.17
N TYR A 117 -9.57 23.15 -10.76
CA TYR A 117 -8.33 22.84 -10.05
C TYR A 117 -7.86 24.03 -9.21
N GLU A 118 -8.06 25.25 -9.71
CA GLU A 118 -7.78 26.47 -8.95
C GLU A 118 -8.66 26.57 -7.70
N GLN A 119 -9.96 26.27 -7.81
CA GLN A 119 -10.84 26.19 -6.64
C GLN A 119 -10.36 25.14 -5.63
N VAL A 120 -9.92 23.97 -6.09
CA VAL A 120 -9.37 22.93 -5.23
C VAL A 120 -8.10 23.41 -4.51
N ARG A 121 -7.19 24.10 -5.21
CA ARG A 121 -5.98 24.70 -4.62
C ARG A 121 -6.32 25.74 -3.56
N GLN A 122 -7.25 26.65 -3.85
CA GLN A 122 -7.67 27.68 -2.90
C GLN A 122 -8.31 27.07 -1.64
N GLN A 123 -9.18 26.06 -1.80
CA GLN A 123 -9.77 25.35 -0.67
C GLN A 123 -8.71 24.62 0.17
N ARG A 124 -7.71 24.02 -0.47
CA ARG A 124 -6.57 23.37 0.22
C ARG A 124 -5.71 24.39 0.97
N ALA A 125 -5.35 25.50 0.34
CA ALA A 125 -4.56 26.57 0.97
C ALA A 125 -5.30 27.21 2.16
N ALA A 126 -6.63 27.33 2.08
CA ALA A 126 -7.46 27.80 3.19
C ALA A 126 -7.50 26.81 4.37
N LYS A 127 -7.31 25.51 4.12
CA LYS A 127 -7.13 24.51 5.17
C LYS A 127 -5.73 24.64 5.76
N ASN A 128 -5.63 25.39 6.85
CA ASN A 128 -4.44 25.37 7.71
C ASN A 128 -4.36 24.03 8.48
N GLU A 129 -4.05 22.93 7.78
CA GLU A 129 -3.93 21.60 8.39
C GLU A 129 -2.90 21.60 9.53
N ALA A 130 -1.78 22.34 9.37
CA ALA A 130 -0.80 22.57 10.43
C ALA A 130 -1.36 23.25 11.70
N LYS A 131 -2.37 24.12 11.59
CA LYS A 131 -2.97 24.78 12.78
C LYS A 131 -3.79 23.84 13.66
N ASN A 132 -4.24 22.71 13.10
CA ASN A 132 -4.95 21.69 13.86
C ASN A 132 -4.00 20.69 14.52
N ASN A 133 -2.70 20.75 14.18
CA ASN A 133 -1.67 19.92 14.76
C ASN A 133 -1.07 20.56 16.01
N ILE A 134 -0.62 19.73 16.94
CA ILE A 134 0.10 20.12 18.15
C ILE A 134 1.61 19.87 17.99
N ALA A 135 2.44 20.38 18.89
CA ALA A 135 3.87 20.07 18.87
C ALA A 135 4.12 18.58 19.10
N LEU A 136 5.18 18.00 18.50
CA LEU A 136 5.50 16.57 18.66
C LEU A 136 5.60 16.17 20.13
N ALA A 137 6.25 16.99 20.96
CA ALA A 137 6.39 16.72 22.40
C ALA A 137 5.04 16.64 23.13
N GLU A 138 4.06 17.47 22.73
CA GLU A 138 2.69 17.42 23.27
C GLU A 138 1.96 16.15 22.81
N ALA A 139 2.13 15.77 21.53
CA ALA A 139 1.59 14.52 21.02
C ALA A 139 2.18 13.29 21.73
N GLN A 140 3.50 13.28 21.98
CA GLN A 140 4.19 12.20 22.71
C GLN A 140 3.74 12.10 24.17
N ALA A 141 3.39 13.23 24.80
CA ALA A 141 2.80 13.26 26.13
C ALA A 141 1.36 12.72 26.16
N ASN A 142 0.62 12.83 25.05
CA ASN A 142 -0.73 12.28 24.88
C ASN A 142 -0.74 10.90 24.17
N ARG A 143 0.26 10.06 24.44
CA ARG A 143 0.36 8.68 23.94
C ARG A 143 -0.74 7.78 24.47
N THR A 144 -0.94 6.63 23.83
CA THR A 144 -1.91 5.63 24.31
C THR A 144 -1.49 5.10 25.70
N PRO A 145 -2.34 5.23 26.74
CA PRO A 145 -1.99 4.82 28.09
C PRO A 145 -2.28 3.34 28.28
N ILE A 146 -1.23 2.52 28.25
CA ILE A 146 -1.31 1.08 28.54
C ILE A 146 -0.69 0.82 29.91
N ASP A 147 -1.40 0.07 30.76
CA ASP A 147 -0.85 -0.43 32.02
C ASP A 147 -0.01 -1.68 31.75
N TRP A 148 1.29 -1.47 31.56
CA TRP A 148 2.25 -2.53 31.26
C TRP A 148 2.46 -3.52 32.41
N SER A 149 2.08 -3.18 33.64
CA SER A 149 2.19 -4.10 34.79
C SER A 149 1.15 -5.22 34.74
N ALA A 150 0.04 -5.00 34.05
CA ALA A 150 -1.07 -5.93 33.88
C ALA A 150 -1.28 -6.41 32.43
N ALA A 151 -0.45 -5.93 31.49
CA ALA A 151 -0.58 -6.25 30.08
C ALA A 151 -0.35 -7.76 29.82
N PRO A 152 -1.23 -8.44 29.06
CA PRO A 152 -1.14 -9.88 28.82
C PRO A 152 -0.10 -10.21 27.73
N ILE A 153 1.18 -10.05 28.02
CA ILE A 153 2.26 -10.32 27.07
C ILE A 153 2.53 -11.82 27.00
N THR A 154 2.73 -12.32 25.78
CA THR A 154 3.01 -13.73 25.51
C THR A 154 4.30 -13.83 24.73
N ALA A 155 5.26 -14.59 25.26
CA ALA A 155 6.47 -14.92 24.54
C ALA A 155 6.14 -15.82 23.33
N PRO A 156 6.75 -15.57 22.15
CA PRO A 156 6.61 -16.44 21.00
C PRO A 156 6.94 -17.90 21.32
N LEU A 157 6.14 -18.83 20.81
CA LEU A 157 6.45 -20.27 20.87
C LEU A 157 7.63 -20.63 19.96
N GLN A 158 7.81 -19.90 18.87
CA GLN A 158 8.90 -20.06 17.90
C GLN A 158 9.55 -18.69 17.62
N PRO A 159 10.46 -18.21 18.49
CA PRO A 159 11.21 -16.98 18.23
C PRO A 159 12.22 -17.17 17.10
N GLY A 160 12.62 -16.08 16.46
CA GLY A 160 13.50 -16.06 15.31
C GLY A 160 12.75 -16.19 13.97
N ILE A 161 13.49 -16.51 12.92
CA ILE A 161 12.99 -16.59 11.54
C ILE A 161 12.43 -17.98 11.26
N THR A 162 11.21 -18.02 10.71
CA THR A 162 10.54 -19.21 10.17
C THR A 162 10.27 -18.98 8.69
N VAL A 163 10.84 -19.82 7.83
CA VAL A 163 10.62 -19.80 6.38
C VAL A 163 9.59 -20.86 6.02
N LEU A 164 8.62 -20.48 5.18
CA LEU A 164 7.59 -21.34 4.63
C LEU A 164 7.70 -21.30 3.10
N ASP A 165 8.33 -22.30 2.53
CA ASP A 165 8.70 -22.36 1.11
C ASP A 165 7.86 -23.33 0.27
N ASP A 166 7.02 -24.16 0.90
CA ASP A 166 6.13 -25.13 0.28
C ASP A 166 4.69 -24.97 0.82
N ILE A 167 4.09 -23.81 0.55
CA ILE A 167 2.71 -23.51 0.97
C ILE A 167 1.74 -24.02 -0.10
N ASP A 168 0.86 -24.95 0.28
CA ASP A 168 -0.22 -25.39 -0.59
C ASP A 168 -1.26 -24.28 -0.74
N LEU A 169 -1.41 -23.76 -1.95
CA LEU A 169 -2.40 -22.73 -2.26
C LEU A 169 -3.85 -23.21 -2.00
N ALA A 170 -4.10 -24.52 -2.01
CA ALA A 170 -5.42 -25.06 -1.66
C ALA A 170 -5.82 -24.73 -0.21
N ASP A 171 -4.86 -24.66 0.72
CA ASP A 171 -5.10 -24.26 2.10
C ASP A 171 -5.34 -22.74 2.26
N VAL A 172 -4.89 -21.96 1.27
CA VAL A 172 -5.01 -20.50 1.24
C VAL A 172 -6.35 -20.06 0.65
N VAL A 173 -6.87 -20.79 -0.35
CA VAL A 173 -8.13 -20.44 -1.04
C VAL A 173 -9.32 -20.13 -0.10
N PRO A 174 -9.54 -20.87 1.00
CA PRO A 174 -10.63 -20.57 1.95
C PRO A 174 -10.58 -19.18 2.59
N TYR A 175 -9.42 -18.51 2.58
CA TYR A 175 -9.19 -17.19 3.18
C TYR A 175 -9.42 -16.03 2.21
N ILE A 176 -9.80 -16.31 0.96
CA ILE A 176 -10.04 -15.25 -0.04
C ILE A 176 -11.26 -14.40 0.36
N ASP A 177 -11.06 -13.08 0.47
CA ASP A 177 -12.15 -12.11 0.38
C ASP A 177 -12.45 -11.77 -1.09
N TRP A 178 -13.51 -12.40 -1.60
CA TRP A 178 -13.99 -12.21 -2.96
C TRP A 178 -14.61 -10.84 -3.22
N THR A 179 -14.96 -10.05 -2.18
CA THR A 179 -15.54 -8.71 -2.36
C THR A 179 -14.62 -7.83 -3.20
N PHE A 180 -13.32 -7.84 -2.89
CA PHE A 180 -12.33 -7.03 -3.59
C PHE A 180 -11.96 -7.58 -4.97
N PHE A 181 -12.17 -8.87 -5.23
CA PHE A 181 -12.09 -9.43 -6.57
C PHE A 181 -13.13 -8.76 -7.48
N PHE A 182 -14.39 -8.68 -7.06
CA PHE A 182 -15.43 -8.00 -7.84
C PHE A 182 -15.16 -6.49 -7.98
N HIS A 183 -14.62 -5.85 -6.96
CA HIS A 183 -14.22 -4.44 -7.03
C HIS A 183 -13.14 -4.19 -8.10
N ALA A 184 -12.15 -5.09 -8.23
CA ALA A 184 -11.14 -5.00 -9.30
C ALA A 184 -11.78 -5.02 -10.70
N TRP A 185 -12.86 -5.79 -10.86
CA TRP A 185 -13.68 -5.85 -12.08
C TRP A 185 -14.79 -4.79 -12.17
N GLN A 186 -14.73 -3.75 -11.35
CA GLN A 186 -15.73 -2.65 -11.29
C GLN A 186 -17.17 -3.08 -10.92
N LEU A 187 -17.34 -4.30 -10.40
CA LEU A 187 -18.60 -4.79 -9.86
C LEU A 187 -18.66 -4.49 -8.36
N LYS A 188 -19.13 -3.28 -8.02
CA LYS A 188 -19.26 -2.86 -6.61
C LYS A 188 -20.39 -3.63 -5.90
N GLY A 189 -20.05 -4.33 -4.82
CA GLY A 189 -20.98 -5.09 -3.98
C GLY A 189 -20.24 -6.08 -3.09
N ARG A 190 -20.80 -6.42 -1.93
CA ARG A 190 -20.19 -7.36 -0.98
C ARG A 190 -20.47 -8.81 -1.40
N PHE A 191 -19.46 -9.67 -1.38
CA PHE A 191 -19.65 -11.12 -1.57
C PHE A 191 -20.22 -11.77 -0.29
N PRO A 192 -21.08 -12.80 -0.37
CA PRO A 192 -21.69 -13.37 -1.58
C PRO A 192 -22.92 -12.61 -2.09
N LYS A 193 -23.39 -11.57 -1.38
CA LYS A 193 -24.63 -10.84 -1.72
C LYS A 193 -24.67 -10.29 -3.14
N ILE A 194 -23.52 -9.91 -3.71
CA ILE A 194 -23.40 -9.43 -5.09
C ILE A 194 -23.87 -10.46 -6.13
N LEU A 195 -23.80 -11.76 -5.82
CA LEU A 195 -24.24 -12.82 -6.72
C LEU A 195 -25.77 -12.84 -6.91
N ASP A 196 -26.51 -12.28 -5.97
CA ASP A 196 -27.98 -12.17 -5.99
C ASP A 196 -28.46 -10.74 -6.29
N ASP A 197 -27.55 -9.84 -6.64
CA ASP A 197 -27.87 -8.47 -7.03
C ASP A 197 -28.78 -8.45 -8.27
N ALA A 198 -29.83 -7.64 -8.26
CA ALA A 198 -30.85 -7.62 -9.31
C ALA A 198 -30.30 -7.16 -10.67
N ASP A 199 -29.33 -6.25 -10.67
CA ASP A 199 -28.79 -5.65 -11.88
C ASP A 199 -27.47 -6.32 -12.30
N LYS A 200 -26.65 -6.74 -11.32
CA LYS A 200 -25.27 -7.22 -11.55
C LYS A 200 -25.08 -8.71 -11.32
N GLY A 201 -26.05 -9.39 -10.69
CA GLY A 201 -25.89 -10.76 -10.19
C GLY A 201 -25.59 -11.78 -11.30
N GLU A 202 -26.15 -11.59 -12.51
CA GLU A 202 -25.85 -12.47 -13.65
C GLU A 202 -24.36 -12.41 -14.04
N GLU A 203 -23.85 -11.21 -14.28
CA GLU A 203 -22.44 -11.01 -14.66
C GLU A 203 -21.48 -11.35 -13.50
N ALA A 204 -21.87 -11.05 -12.26
CA ALA A 204 -21.09 -11.44 -11.08
C ALA A 204 -20.97 -12.98 -10.98
N ARG A 205 -22.05 -13.74 -11.24
CA ARG A 205 -22.01 -15.21 -11.23
C ARG A 205 -21.15 -15.78 -12.37
N LYS A 206 -21.20 -15.20 -13.57
CA LYS A 206 -20.34 -15.61 -14.70
C LYS A 206 -18.87 -15.37 -14.38
N LEU A 207 -18.54 -14.15 -13.95
CA LEU A 207 -17.18 -13.78 -13.58
C LEU A 207 -16.64 -14.65 -12.44
N TYR A 208 -17.46 -14.94 -11.43
CA TYR A 208 -17.09 -15.85 -10.34
C TYR A 208 -16.84 -17.27 -10.83
N ALA A 209 -17.67 -17.79 -11.73
CA ALA A 209 -17.50 -19.12 -12.30
C ALA A 209 -16.18 -19.24 -13.09
N ASP A 210 -15.85 -18.20 -13.87
CA ASP A 210 -14.58 -18.14 -14.62
C ASP A 210 -13.38 -18.05 -13.68
N ALA A 211 -13.47 -17.22 -12.64
CA ALA A 211 -12.45 -17.10 -11.60
C ALA A 211 -12.21 -18.45 -10.89
N GLN A 212 -13.28 -19.16 -10.55
CA GLN A 212 -13.21 -20.49 -9.94
C GLN A 212 -12.62 -21.54 -10.91
N ALA A 213 -12.91 -21.44 -12.20
CA ALA A 213 -12.33 -22.32 -13.22
C ALA A 213 -10.83 -22.08 -13.38
N MET A 214 -10.40 -20.82 -13.48
CA MET A 214 -8.98 -20.48 -13.54
C MET A 214 -8.26 -20.83 -12.25
N LEU A 215 -8.87 -20.59 -11.09
CA LEU A 215 -8.29 -20.95 -9.80
C LEU A 215 -8.00 -22.46 -9.72
N ARG A 216 -8.91 -23.31 -10.19
CA ARG A 216 -8.62 -24.75 -10.31
C ARG A 216 -7.42 -25.04 -11.21
N GLN A 217 -7.30 -24.35 -12.35
CA GLN A 217 -6.14 -24.52 -13.23
C GLN A 217 -4.83 -24.07 -12.57
N ILE A 218 -4.85 -22.97 -11.81
CA ILE A 218 -3.70 -22.48 -11.04
C ILE A 218 -3.22 -23.57 -10.08
N LEU A 219 -4.14 -24.21 -9.35
CA LEU A 219 -3.83 -25.27 -8.40
C LEU A 219 -3.38 -26.57 -9.09
N ASP A 220 -4.17 -27.07 -10.04
CA ASP A 220 -3.93 -28.37 -10.69
C ASP A 220 -2.64 -28.39 -11.51
N GLN A 221 -2.25 -27.24 -12.08
CA GLN A 221 -1.09 -27.12 -12.97
C GLN A 221 0.09 -26.40 -12.31
N GLY A 222 -0.05 -25.95 -11.06
CA GLY A 222 0.99 -25.25 -10.32
C GLY A 222 1.47 -23.97 -11.02
N TRP A 223 0.55 -23.17 -11.59
CA TRP A 223 0.93 -21.94 -12.29
C TRP A 223 1.57 -20.91 -11.36
N LEU A 224 1.17 -20.91 -10.09
CA LEU A 224 1.62 -19.98 -9.07
C LEU A 224 2.19 -20.76 -7.89
N GLN A 225 3.22 -20.21 -7.27
CA GLN A 225 3.79 -20.72 -6.01
C GLN A 225 3.66 -19.66 -4.91
N ALA A 226 3.43 -20.14 -3.69
CA ALA A 226 3.39 -19.31 -2.49
C ALA A 226 4.65 -19.50 -1.64
N LYS A 227 5.21 -18.39 -1.15
CA LYS A 227 6.29 -18.37 -0.17
C LYS A 227 6.01 -17.32 0.89
N ALA A 228 6.47 -17.59 2.11
CA ALA A 228 6.41 -16.65 3.20
C ALA A 228 7.64 -16.76 4.11
N VAL A 229 7.98 -15.64 4.72
CA VAL A 229 8.92 -15.58 5.85
C VAL A 229 8.26 -14.83 6.99
N VAL A 230 8.40 -15.35 8.20
CA VAL A 230 7.97 -14.73 9.45
C VAL A 230 9.16 -14.63 10.37
N GLY A 231 9.28 -13.54 11.10
CA GLY A 231 10.23 -13.42 12.20
C GLY A 231 9.56 -12.90 13.45
N LEU A 232 9.85 -13.50 14.60
CA LEU A 232 9.34 -13.08 15.91
C LEU A 232 10.53 -12.77 16.83
N PHE A 233 10.61 -11.53 17.31
CA PHE A 233 11.82 -11.04 17.98
C PHE A 233 11.50 -10.37 19.31
N PRO A 234 12.40 -10.49 20.31
CA PRO A 234 12.36 -9.66 21.51
C PRO A 234 12.46 -8.19 21.09
N ALA A 235 11.55 -7.36 21.61
CA ALA A 235 11.51 -5.95 21.31
C ALA A 235 11.00 -5.10 22.47
N ASN A 236 11.38 -3.82 22.48
CA ASN A 236 10.84 -2.84 23.42
C ASN A 236 10.71 -1.48 22.75
N ALA A 237 9.73 -0.70 23.18
CA ALA A 237 9.56 0.65 22.70
C ALA A 237 10.57 1.61 23.34
N VAL A 238 11.14 2.51 22.54
CA VAL A 238 11.97 3.64 22.98
C VAL A 238 11.46 4.90 22.28
N GLY A 239 10.80 5.77 23.05
CA GLY A 239 10.12 6.94 22.49
C GLY A 239 8.91 6.53 21.67
N ASP A 240 8.99 6.72 20.35
CA ASP A 240 7.98 6.29 19.36
C ASP A 240 8.42 5.04 18.58
N ASP A 241 9.70 4.65 18.68
CA ASP A 241 10.32 3.58 17.91
C ASP A 241 10.31 2.25 18.68
N ILE A 242 10.64 1.18 17.97
CA ILE A 242 10.72 -0.18 18.52
C ILE A 242 12.14 -0.70 18.31
N GLU A 243 12.88 -0.85 19.40
CA GLU A 243 14.17 -1.53 19.40
C GLU A 243 13.93 -3.04 19.28
N VAL A 244 14.56 -3.68 18.29
CA VAL A 244 14.51 -5.12 18.07
C VAL A 244 15.85 -5.71 18.48
N TYR A 245 15.83 -6.73 19.35
CA TYR A 245 17.04 -7.32 19.91
C TYR A 245 17.41 -8.63 19.22
N THR A 246 18.69 -8.97 19.31
CA THR A 246 19.25 -10.21 18.75
C THR A 246 18.80 -11.47 19.50
N ASP A 247 18.51 -11.36 20.79
CA ASP A 247 18.07 -12.45 21.65
C ASP A 247 17.33 -11.95 22.90
N GLU A 248 16.85 -12.88 23.74
CA GLU A 248 16.11 -12.59 24.98
C GLU A 248 16.92 -11.82 26.04
N THR A 249 18.25 -11.77 25.92
CA THR A 249 19.07 -11.02 26.86
C THR A 249 18.93 -9.51 26.67
N ARG A 250 18.46 -9.07 25.49
CA ARG A 250 18.21 -7.65 25.13
C ARG A 250 19.45 -6.75 25.31
N ASN A 251 20.64 -7.35 25.23
CA ASN A 251 21.92 -6.65 25.37
C ASN A 251 22.44 -6.06 24.06
N ALA A 252 22.08 -6.67 22.92
CA ALA A 252 22.52 -6.24 21.60
C ALA A 252 21.33 -5.98 20.69
N LEU A 253 21.29 -4.79 20.12
CA LEU A 253 20.30 -4.33 19.15
C LEU A 253 20.55 -5.01 17.79
N ARG A 254 19.50 -5.58 17.19
CA ARG A 254 19.51 -6.05 15.80
C ARG A 254 19.25 -4.90 14.83
N LEU A 255 18.22 -4.10 15.11
CA LEU A 255 17.87 -2.85 14.44
C LEU A 255 16.80 -2.09 15.24
N THR A 256 16.43 -0.90 14.77
CA THR A 256 15.31 -0.12 15.30
C THR A 256 14.28 0.09 14.19
N LEU A 257 13.02 -0.27 14.45
CA LEU A 257 11.88 0.04 13.57
C LEU A 257 11.33 1.42 13.96
N HIS A 258 11.13 2.29 12.98
CA HIS A 258 10.79 3.69 13.21
C HIS A 258 9.32 3.99 12.94
N ASN A 259 8.64 4.57 13.94
CA ASN A 259 7.22 4.91 13.81
C ASN A 259 6.97 6.42 13.85
N LEU A 260 5.88 6.79 13.19
CA LEU A 260 5.30 8.12 13.23
C LEU A 260 4.12 8.16 14.20
N ARG A 261 3.84 9.35 14.72
CA ARG A 261 2.79 9.65 15.68
C ARG A 261 1.77 10.59 15.08
N LYS A 262 0.49 10.31 15.33
CA LYS A 262 -0.60 11.26 15.03
C LYS A 262 -0.30 12.61 15.67
N GLN A 263 -0.34 13.68 14.88
CA GLN A 263 0.00 15.02 15.38
C GLN A 263 -1.19 15.98 15.47
N GLY A 264 -2.36 15.58 14.95
CA GLY A 264 -3.60 16.35 15.11
C GLY A 264 -4.04 16.42 16.58
N LYS A 265 -4.60 17.55 17.00
CA LYS A 265 -5.22 17.70 18.32
C LYS A 265 -6.33 16.68 18.51
N GLN A 266 -6.26 15.91 19.59
CA GLN A 266 -7.23 14.86 19.89
C GLN A 266 -8.32 15.38 20.85
N PRO A 267 -9.58 14.93 20.69
CA PRO A 267 -10.61 15.17 21.70
C PRO A 267 -10.27 14.40 22.99
N ALA A 268 -10.86 14.83 24.10
CA ALA A 268 -10.67 14.16 25.39
C ALA A 268 -11.01 12.65 25.31
N GLY A 269 -10.14 11.81 25.86
CA GLY A 269 -10.27 10.34 25.78
C GLY A 269 -9.80 9.72 24.46
N LYS A 270 -9.21 10.52 23.55
CA LYS A 270 -8.49 10.03 22.37
C LYS A 270 -7.02 10.43 22.44
N TYR A 271 -6.18 9.61 21.83
CA TYR A 271 -4.73 9.67 21.98
C TYR A 271 -4.06 9.96 20.64
N ASN A 272 -2.87 10.54 20.74
CA ASN A 272 -2.00 10.77 19.61
C ASN A 272 -1.25 9.46 19.34
N GLU A 273 -1.95 8.47 18.77
CA GLU A 273 -1.43 7.10 18.62
C GLU A 273 -0.14 7.04 17.75
N SER A 274 0.78 6.17 18.16
CA SER A 274 1.91 5.64 17.38
C SER A 274 1.92 4.12 17.51
N LEU A 275 2.40 3.39 16.50
CA LEU A 275 2.48 1.93 16.58
C LEU A 275 3.40 1.46 17.71
N GLY A 276 4.45 2.22 18.02
CA GLY A 276 5.34 1.96 19.16
C GLY A 276 4.64 2.01 20.51
N ASP A 277 3.45 2.63 20.61
CA ASP A 277 2.68 2.64 21.86
C ASP A 277 2.19 1.23 22.25
N TYR A 278 2.13 0.29 21.30
CA TYR A 278 1.61 -1.07 21.52
C TYR A 278 2.69 -2.11 21.83
N ILE A 279 3.92 -1.66 22.14
CA ILE A 279 5.04 -2.49 22.59
C ILE A 279 5.54 -1.96 23.93
N ALA A 280 5.86 -2.86 24.87
CA ALA A 280 6.27 -2.47 26.21
C ALA A 280 7.49 -1.52 26.18
N PRO A 281 7.42 -0.34 26.81
CA PRO A 281 8.53 0.57 26.92
C PRO A 281 9.74 -0.08 27.61
N LYS A 282 10.95 0.20 27.12
CA LYS A 282 12.19 -0.36 27.66
C LYS A 282 12.37 -0.06 29.16
N ASP A 283 11.96 1.12 29.60
CA ASP A 283 12.04 1.58 30.99
C ASP A 283 10.99 0.93 31.92
N SER A 284 9.97 0.27 31.36
CA SER A 284 9.02 -0.53 32.15
C SER A 284 9.65 -1.81 32.72
N GLY A 285 10.76 -2.28 32.14
CA GLY A 285 11.40 -3.55 32.49
C GLY A 285 10.61 -4.79 32.04
N VAL A 286 9.50 -4.61 31.31
CA VAL A 286 8.66 -5.69 30.82
C VAL A 286 9.20 -6.20 29.47
N ALA A 287 9.39 -7.52 29.38
CA ALA A 287 9.86 -8.17 28.15
C ALA A 287 8.70 -8.34 27.16
N ASP A 288 8.79 -7.67 26.00
CA ASP A 288 7.78 -7.74 24.93
C ASP A 288 8.42 -8.13 23.59
N TYR A 289 7.59 -8.27 22.56
CA TYR A 289 7.95 -8.87 21.27
C TYR A 289 7.27 -8.18 20.10
N ILE A 290 7.93 -8.22 18.96
CA ILE A 290 7.39 -7.76 17.68
C ILE A 290 7.54 -8.89 16.66
N GLY A 291 6.58 -8.99 15.73
CA GLY A 291 6.73 -9.84 14.56
C GLY A 291 6.92 -9.04 13.28
N GLY A 292 7.51 -9.67 12.27
CA GLY A 292 7.56 -9.18 10.89
C GLY A 292 7.20 -10.31 9.93
N PHE A 293 6.68 -9.96 8.76
CA PHE A 293 6.44 -10.93 7.68
C PHE A 293 6.62 -10.33 6.30
N ALA A 294 6.92 -11.21 5.34
CA ALA A 294 6.73 -10.97 3.92
C ALA A 294 6.24 -12.26 3.26
N CYS A 295 5.23 -12.16 2.39
CA CYS A 295 4.70 -13.30 1.67
C CYS A 295 4.25 -12.93 0.26
N THR A 296 4.28 -13.92 -0.64
CA THR A 296 3.81 -13.79 -2.01
C THR A 296 3.10 -15.06 -2.43
N ALA A 297 2.08 -14.93 -3.27
CA ALA A 297 1.44 -16.02 -3.99
C ALA A 297 1.58 -15.85 -5.52
N GLY A 298 2.52 -15.01 -5.95
CA GLY A 298 2.69 -14.59 -7.35
C GLY A 298 3.91 -15.15 -8.06
N ILE A 299 4.65 -16.07 -7.45
CA ILE A 299 5.85 -16.64 -8.08
C ILE A 299 5.43 -17.47 -9.29
N GLY A 300 6.03 -17.21 -10.45
CA GLY A 300 5.71 -17.87 -11.73
C GLY A 300 4.65 -17.14 -12.58
N ILE A 301 4.06 -16.06 -12.09
CA ILE A 301 2.97 -15.36 -12.79
C ILE A 301 3.36 -14.84 -14.18
N ASP A 302 4.57 -14.29 -14.33
CA ASP A 302 5.02 -13.63 -15.56
C ASP A 302 5.06 -14.60 -16.75
N ASP A 303 5.43 -15.87 -16.52
CA ASP A 303 5.49 -16.87 -17.57
C ASP A 303 4.11 -17.16 -18.14
N ARG A 304 3.09 -17.23 -17.27
CA ARG A 304 1.71 -17.46 -17.71
C ARG A 304 1.10 -16.20 -18.35
N LEU A 305 1.43 -15.01 -17.84
CA LEU A 305 0.98 -13.75 -18.43
C LEU A 305 1.50 -13.56 -19.85
N LYS A 306 2.76 -13.92 -20.14
CA LYS A 306 3.31 -13.87 -21.50
C LYS A 306 2.53 -14.76 -22.48
N VAL A 307 2.03 -15.91 -22.03
CA VAL A 307 1.19 -16.78 -22.87
C VAL A 307 -0.12 -16.08 -23.23
N PHE A 308 -0.82 -15.51 -22.23
CA PHE A 308 -2.07 -14.77 -22.48
C PHE A 308 -1.84 -13.54 -23.36
N GLU A 309 -0.73 -12.81 -23.15
CA GLU A 309 -0.37 -11.66 -23.97
C GLU A 309 -0.11 -12.05 -25.44
N ALA A 310 0.62 -13.14 -25.68
CA ALA A 310 0.88 -13.65 -27.02
C ALA A 310 -0.40 -14.12 -27.74
N ASP A 311 -1.38 -14.62 -26.98
CA ASP A 311 -2.69 -15.03 -27.48
C ASP A 311 -3.70 -13.87 -27.58
N HIS A 312 -3.30 -12.64 -27.22
CA HIS A 312 -4.17 -11.46 -27.13
C HIS A 312 -5.38 -11.66 -26.20
N ASP A 313 -5.17 -12.40 -25.12
CA ASP A 313 -6.18 -12.78 -24.13
C ASP A 313 -6.11 -11.91 -22.87
N ASP A 314 -6.51 -10.65 -23.03
CA ASP A 314 -6.51 -9.67 -21.95
C ASP A 314 -7.39 -10.10 -20.78
N TYR A 315 -8.51 -10.78 -21.06
CA TYR A 315 -9.46 -11.23 -20.04
C TYR A 315 -8.80 -12.21 -19.07
N HIS A 316 -8.17 -13.27 -19.58
CA HIS A 316 -7.52 -14.25 -18.72
C HIS A 316 -6.23 -13.69 -18.10
N GLY A 317 -5.52 -12.78 -18.78
CA GLY A 317 -4.39 -12.05 -18.19
C GLY A 317 -4.79 -11.22 -16.97
N ILE A 318 -5.87 -10.45 -17.07
CA ILE A 318 -6.42 -9.66 -15.94
C ILE A 318 -6.97 -10.57 -14.85
N MET A 319 -7.66 -11.66 -15.22
CA MET A 319 -8.18 -12.65 -14.28
C MET A 319 -7.05 -13.27 -13.43
N LEU A 320 -5.95 -13.67 -14.07
CA LEU A 320 -4.80 -14.25 -13.38
C LEU A 320 -4.17 -13.25 -12.41
N LYS A 321 -3.97 -11.98 -12.83
CA LYS A 321 -3.45 -10.91 -11.97
C LYS A 321 -4.37 -10.68 -10.76
N ALA A 322 -5.68 -10.62 -10.98
CA ALA A 322 -6.66 -10.43 -9.91
C ALA A 322 -6.68 -11.62 -8.93
N LEU A 323 -6.62 -12.86 -9.43
CA LEU A 323 -6.55 -14.06 -8.59
C LEU A 323 -5.25 -14.14 -7.80
N ALA A 324 -4.10 -13.84 -8.40
CA ALA A 324 -2.82 -13.82 -7.70
C ALA A 324 -2.80 -12.80 -6.55
N ASP A 325 -3.36 -11.61 -6.78
CA ASP A 325 -3.52 -10.57 -5.75
C ASP A 325 -4.44 -11.04 -4.62
N ARG A 326 -5.57 -11.68 -4.94
CA ARG A 326 -6.45 -12.29 -3.93
C ARG A 326 -5.78 -13.41 -3.14
N LEU A 327 -4.96 -14.23 -3.79
CA LEU A 327 -4.20 -15.30 -3.14
C LEU A 327 -3.12 -14.73 -2.21
N ALA A 328 -2.46 -13.63 -2.57
CA ALA A 328 -1.48 -12.97 -1.69
C ALA A 328 -2.12 -12.39 -0.43
N GLU A 329 -3.30 -11.76 -0.56
CA GLU A 329 -4.08 -11.26 0.58
C GLU A 329 -4.60 -12.41 1.46
N ALA A 330 -5.13 -13.46 0.84
CA ALA A 330 -5.57 -14.67 1.54
C ALA A 330 -4.40 -15.36 2.28
N LEU A 331 -3.23 -15.43 1.65
CA LEU A 331 -2.01 -15.97 2.26
C LEU A 331 -1.60 -15.15 3.48
N THR A 332 -1.75 -13.82 3.40
CA THR A 332 -1.47 -12.93 4.53
C THR A 332 -2.39 -13.22 5.73
N GLU A 333 -3.68 -13.45 5.49
CA GLU A 333 -4.63 -13.81 6.56
C GLU A 333 -4.34 -15.19 7.14
N TRP A 334 -4.10 -16.19 6.29
CA TRP A 334 -3.71 -17.55 6.69
C TRP A 334 -2.43 -17.53 7.54
N LEU A 335 -1.41 -16.78 7.08
CA LEU A 335 -0.13 -16.65 7.77
C LEU A 335 -0.31 -15.96 9.12
N HIS A 336 -1.09 -14.88 9.18
CA HIS A 336 -1.36 -14.20 10.43
C HIS A 336 -2.09 -15.11 11.41
N GLN A 337 -3.10 -15.87 10.97
CA GLN A 337 -3.76 -16.85 11.84
C GLN A 337 -2.76 -17.90 12.38
N LYS A 338 -1.89 -18.42 11.52
CA LYS A 338 -0.81 -19.35 11.92
C LYS A 338 0.12 -18.72 12.95
N VAL A 339 0.47 -17.44 12.81
CA VAL A 339 1.26 -16.70 13.80
C VAL A 339 0.52 -16.60 15.14
N ARG A 340 -0.76 -16.20 15.14
CA ARG A 340 -1.54 -16.05 16.38
C ARG A 340 -1.68 -17.38 17.13
N LYS A 341 -1.89 -18.47 16.40
CA LYS A 341 -2.21 -19.79 16.97
C LYS A 341 -0.98 -20.66 17.27
N GLU A 342 0.03 -20.62 16.42
CA GLU A 342 1.11 -21.64 16.40
C GLU A 342 2.51 -21.07 16.58
N LEU A 343 2.86 -19.96 15.89
CA LEU A 343 4.23 -19.43 15.94
C LEU A 343 4.44 -18.49 17.13
N TRP A 344 3.55 -17.52 17.32
CA TRP A 344 3.52 -16.67 18.50
C TRP A 344 2.69 -17.31 19.61
N GLY A 345 1.51 -17.84 19.28
CA GLY A 345 0.74 -18.70 20.18
C GLY A 345 -0.08 -18.00 21.26
N TYR A 346 -0.26 -16.68 21.18
CA TYR A 346 -1.10 -15.93 22.15
C TYR A 346 -2.61 -16.19 22.00
N ALA A 347 -3.02 -16.89 20.95
CA ALA A 347 -4.41 -17.23 20.68
C ALA A 347 -4.59 -18.70 20.22
N ALA A 348 -3.88 -19.65 20.83
CA ALA A 348 -3.90 -21.06 20.41
C ALA A 348 -5.31 -21.70 20.32
N ALA A 349 -6.26 -21.25 21.15
CA ALA A 349 -7.65 -21.72 21.16
C ALA A 349 -8.58 -20.98 20.18
N GLU A 350 -8.07 -20.06 19.35
CA GLU A 350 -8.85 -19.30 18.38
C GLU A 350 -9.53 -20.22 17.35
N SER A 351 -10.82 -20.01 17.14
CA SER A 351 -11.65 -20.71 16.16
C SER A 351 -12.58 -19.72 15.48
N LEU A 352 -12.04 -18.97 14.52
CA LEU A 352 -12.76 -17.98 13.72
C LEU A 352 -13.08 -18.55 12.33
N ASP A 353 -14.25 -18.22 11.81
CA ASP A 353 -14.57 -18.42 10.40
C ASP A 353 -14.00 -17.27 9.55
N ASN A 354 -14.08 -17.41 8.22
CA ASN A 354 -13.51 -16.40 7.32
C ASN A 354 -14.19 -15.03 7.44
N ASP A 355 -15.50 -14.98 7.71
CA ASP A 355 -16.22 -13.72 7.91
C ASP A 355 -15.71 -12.98 9.16
N ALA A 356 -15.43 -13.71 10.25
CA ALA A 356 -14.85 -13.15 11.46
C ALA A 356 -13.39 -12.73 11.27
N LEU A 357 -12.61 -13.44 10.46
CA LEU A 357 -11.25 -13.04 10.06
C LEU A 357 -11.26 -11.74 9.26
N ILE A 358 -12.11 -11.63 8.22
CA ILE A 358 -12.27 -10.41 7.42
C ILE A 358 -12.75 -9.23 8.29
N ALA A 359 -13.59 -9.50 9.28
CA ALA A 359 -14.04 -8.50 10.25
C ALA A 359 -13.01 -8.21 11.36
N GLU A 360 -11.81 -8.78 11.27
CA GLU A 360 -10.69 -8.59 12.20
C GLU A 360 -11.05 -8.92 13.66
N GLN A 361 -11.90 -9.92 13.90
CA GLN A 361 -12.38 -10.32 15.24
C GLN A 361 -11.35 -11.16 16.03
N TYR A 362 -10.06 -10.93 15.80
CA TYR A 362 -8.96 -11.56 16.51
C TYR A 362 -8.19 -10.52 17.35
N ARG A 363 -7.39 -11.02 18.28
CA ARG A 363 -6.44 -10.20 19.04
C ARG A 363 -5.24 -9.86 18.16
N GLY A 364 -4.75 -8.62 18.25
CA GLY A 364 -3.55 -8.16 17.56
C GLY A 364 -3.81 -7.61 16.16
N ILE A 365 -2.78 -6.98 15.57
CA ILE A 365 -2.86 -6.35 14.24
C ILE A 365 -1.63 -6.68 13.40
N ARG A 366 -1.75 -6.49 12.09
CA ARG A 366 -0.70 -6.75 11.10
C ARG A 366 -0.40 -5.55 10.17
N PRO A 367 -0.01 -4.37 10.69
CA PRO A 367 0.16 -3.17 9.88
C PRO A 367 1.22 -3.35 8.79
N ALA A 368 0.80 -3.13 7.56
CA ALA A 368 1.67 -3.12 6.39
C ALA A 368 2.34 -1.75 6.21
N MET A 369 3.61 -1.76 5.83
CA MET A 369 4.38 -0.53 5.58
C MET A 369 3.93 0.11 4.25
N GLY A 370 3.58 1.38 4.29
CA GLY A 370 2.90 2.16 3.25
C GLY A 370 1.42 2.42 3.52
N TYR A 371 0.80 1.70 4.47
CA TYR A 371 -0.59 1.95 4.87
C TYR A 371 -0.67 3.16 5.82
N PRO A 372 -1.88 3.73 6.03
CA PRO A 372 -2.03 4.94 6.85
C PRO A 372 -1.47 4.87 8.29
N ALA A 373 -1.35 3.66 8.87
CA ALA A 373 -0.78 3.45 10.20
C ALA A 373 0.77 3.46 10.21
N SER A 374 1.40 3.17 9.07
CA SER A 374 2.85 3.14 8.88
C SER A 374 3.17 3.64 7.46
N PRO A 375 3.01 4.94 7.17
CA PRO A 375 3.01 5.45 5.79
C PRO A 375 4.41 5.53 5.16
N ASP A 376 5.48 5.41 5.93
CA ASP A 376 6.84 5.41 5.39
C ASP A 376 7.16 4.09 4.68
N HIS A 377 7.31 4.15 3.35
CA HIS A 377 7.64 3.00 2.54
C HIS A 377 9.07 2.48 2.76
N THR A 378 9.99 3.31 3.26
CA THR A 378 11.41 2.95 3.45
C THR A 378 11.65 2.04 4.65
N GLU A 379 10.70 1.93 5.57
CA GLU A 379 10.77 0.93 6.66
C GLU A 379 10.83 -0.51 6.12
N LYS A 380 10.41 -0.74 4.87
CA LYS A 380 10.58 -2.04 4.22
C LYS A 380 12.04 -2.44 4.10
N ASP A 381 12.98 -1.51 3.97
CA ASP A 381 14.40 -1.85 3.89
C ASP A 381 14.87 -2.54 5.18
N LEU A 382 14.40 -2.06 6.34
CA LEU A 382 14.68 -2.65 7.64
C LEU A 382 14.00 -4.00 7.81
N LEU A 383 12.76 -4.14 7.33
CA LEU A 383 12.06 -5.43 7.33
C LEU A 383 12.75 -6.47 6.43
N TRP A 384 13.26 -6.04 5.27
CA TRP A 384 14.01 -6.88 4.35
C TRP A 384 15.30 -7.39 4.98
N ASP A 385 16.06 -6.52 5.65
CA ASP A 385 17.26 -6.91 6.41
C ASP A 385 16.91 -7.81 7.62
N LEU A 386 15.83 -7.52 8.34
CA LEU A 386 15.44 -8.28 9.52
C LEU A 386 15.12 -9.74 9.21
N LEU A 387 14.43 -9.98 8.09
CA LEU A 387 13.89 -11.30 7.74
C LEU A 387 14.66 -11.98 6.60
N ASP A 388 15.68 -11.31 6.04
CA ASP A 388 16.36 -11.75 4.81
C ASP A 388 15.35 -12.13 3.71
N VAL A 389 14.42 -11.20 3.43
CA VAL A 389 13.21 -11.49 2.65
C VAL A 389 13.54 -11.98 1.25
N GLU A 390 14.49 -11.34 0.56
CA GLU A 390 14.84 -11.68 -0.81
C GLU A 390 15.41 -13.11 -0.90
N ALA A 391 16.33 -13.48 0.01
CA ALA A 391 16.89 -14.83 0.02
C ALA A 391 15.84 -15.90 0.38
N ASN A 392 14.94 -15.61 1.32
CA ASN A 392 13.97 -16.57 1.82
C ASN A 392 12.73 -16.74 0.91
N THR A 393 12.34 -15.69 0.19
CA THR A 393 11.08 -15.68 -0.57
C THR A 393 11.24 -15.35 -2.05
N GLY A 394 12.36 -14.75 -2.46
CA GLY A 394 12.55 -14.20 -3.81
C GLY A 394 11.85 -12.85 -4.03
N ILE A 395 11.18 -12.30 -3.00
CA ILE A 395 10.54 -10.98 -3.12
C ILE A 395 11.61 -9.89 -2.98
N TRP A 396 11.77 -9.07 -4.00
CA TRP A 396 12.71 -7.95 -3.99
C TRP A 396 11.99 -6.60 -4.02
N LEU A 397 12.70 -5.55 -3.60
CA LEU A 397 12.19 -4.17 -3.56
C LEU A 397 12.73 -3.34 -4.71
N THR A 398 11.84 -2.63 -5.38
CA THR A 398 12.22 -1.59 -6.35
C THR A 398 12.78 -0.36 -5.64
N GLU A 399 13.32 0.60 -6.39
CA GLU A 399 13.80 1.88 -5.87
C GLU A 399 12.68 2.66 -5.15
N SER A 400 11.43 2.47 -5.59
CA SER A 400 10.22 3.04 -5.01
C SER A 400 9.66 2.25 -3.81
N LYS A 401 10.33 1.16 -3.41
CA LYS A 401 9.88 0.20 -2.38
C LYS A 401 8.54 -0.49 -2.69
N ALA A 402 8.20 -0.60 -3.98
CA ALA A 402 7.23 -1.58 -4.44
C ALA A 402 7.86 -2.98 -4.39
N MET A 403 7.04 -4.00 -4.12
CA MET A 403 7.47 -5.40 -4.04
C MET A 403 7.28 -6.10 -5.39
N VAL A 404 8.20 -7.01 -5.72
CA VAL A 404 8.12 -7.88 -6.89
C VAL A 404 8.33 -9.33 -6.46
N PRO A 405 7.42 -10.28 -6.78
CA PRO A 405 6.18 -10.10 -7.55
C PRO A 405 5.18 -9.13 -6.91
N THR A 406 4.31 -8.52 -7.71
CA THR A 406 3.35 -7.51 -7.21
C THR A 406 2.26 -8.11 -6.32
N ALA A 407 1.92 -9.38 -6.52
CA ALA A 407 1.08 -10.17 -5.63
C ALA A 407 1.86 -10.59 -4.38
N ALA A 408 2.23 -9.61 -3.57
CA ALA A 408 3.00 -9.76 -2.35
C ALA A 408 2.52 -8.77 -1.28
N VAL A 409 2.67 -9.18 -0.01
CA VAL A 409 2.31 -8.37 1.16
C VAL A 409 3.42 -8.51 2.20
N SER A 410 3.74 -7.40 2.87
CA SER A 410 4.73 -7.36 3.95
C SER A 410 4.27 -6.42 5.05
N GLY A 411 4.59 -6.74 6.30
CA GLY A 411 4.25 -5.89 7.42
C GLY A 411 4.82 -6.37 8.75
N LEU A 412 4.32 -5.77 9.82
CA LEU A 412 4.67 -6.12 11.20
C LEU A 412 3.51 -6.85 11.86
N TYR A 413 3.76 -7.55 12.96
CA TYR A 413 2.74 -8.14 13.83
C TYR A 413 2.84 -7.54 15.24
N PHE A 414 1.71 -7.10 15.77
CA PHE A 414 1.57 -6.64 17.15
C PHE A 414 0.57 -7.52 17.89
N ALA A 415 0.96 -8.08 19.04
CA ALA A 415 0.12 -8.97 19.82
C ALA A 415 -0.72 -8.27 20.91
N HIS A 416 -0.46 -7.00 21.20
CA HIS A 416 -1.18 -6.31 22.29
C HIS A 416 -2.70 -6.23 21.97
N PRO A 417 -3.60 -6.54 22.91
CA PRO A 417 -5.05 -6.57 22.64
C PRO A 417 -5.65 -5.20 22.29
N ASP A 418 -5.05 -4.11 22.78
CA ASP A 418 -5.51 -2.74 22.44
C ASP A 418 -4.91 -2.20 21.13
N ALA A 419 -4.03 -2.96 20.48
CA ALA A 419 -3.45 -2.57 19.20
C ALA A 419 -4.56 -2.49 18.14
N ARG A 420 -4.57 -1.40 17.38
CA ARG A 420 -5.60 -1.10 16.39
C ARG A 420 -5.02 -0.31 15.24
N TYR A 421 -5.63 -0.42 14.07
CA TYR A 421 -5.28 0.45 12.96
C TYR A 421 -5.75 1.89 13.20
N PHE A 422 -4.89 2.83 12.85
CA PHE A 422 -5.18 4.25 12.84
C PHE A 422 -4.51 4.88 11.62
N ALA A 423 -4.90 6.11 11.28
CA ALA A 423 -4.16 6.91 10.31
C ALA A 423 -3.27 7.89 11.06
N VAL A 424 -1.95 7.87 10.80
CA VAL A 424 -1.00 8.88 11.30
C VAL A 424 -1.48 10.28 10.90
N GLY A 425 -2.00 10.40 9.67
CA GLY A 425 -2.52 11.66 9.15
C GLY A 425 -1.41 12.65 8.82
N LYS A 426 -1.70 13.94 9.03
CA LYS A 426 -0.79 15.03 8.69
C LYS A 426 0.19 15.33 9.83
N ILE A 427 1.47 15.48 9.51
CA ILE A 427 2.56 15.74 10.47
C ILE A 427 3.24 17.08 10.18
N ASN A 428 3.67 17.77 11.24
CA ASN A 428 4.39 19.03 11.13
C ASN A 428 5.90 18.78 10.98
N ARG A 429 6.63 19.86 10.66
CA ARG A 429 8.07 19.84 10.39
C ARG A 429 8.91 19.31 11.56
N ASP A 430 8.52 19.61 12.79
CA ASP A 430 9.20 19.15 14.02
C ASP A 430 9.27 17.61 14.09
N GLN A 431 8.20 16.93 13.69
CA GLN A 431 8.19 15.46 13.63
C GLN A 431 9.02 14.91 12.47
N VAL A 432 9.02 15.58 11.31
CA VAL A 432 9.83 15.15 10.17
C VAL A 432 11.33 15.30 10.47
N GLU A 433 11.72 16.40 11.12
CA GLU A 433 13.10 16.64 11.58
C GLU A 433 13.54 15.58 12.60
N ASP A 434 12.69 15.29 13.59
CA ASP A 434 12.95 14.25 14.58
C ASP A 434 13.06 12.85 13.95
N TYR A 435 12.15 12.52 13.02
CA TYR A 435 12.13 11.24 12.32
C TYR A 435 13.34 11.05 11.41
N ALA A 436 13.71 12.08 10.63
CA ALA A 436 14.91 12.07 9.79
C ALA A 436 16.19 11.84 10.63
N ARG A 437 16.29 12.51 11.78
CA ARG A 437 17.38 12.31 12.75
C ARG A 437 17.41 10.87 13.27
N ARG A 438 16.27 10.30 13.65
CA ARG A 438 16.17 8.90 14.13
C ARG A 438 16.62 7.89 13.07
N LYS A 439 16.29 8.16 11.80
CA LYS A 439 16.68 7.34 10.64
C LYS A 439 18.09 7.62 10.11
N GLY A 440 18.77 8.64 10.63
CA GLY A 440 20.12 9.02 10.20
C GLY A 440 20.18 9.55 8.76
N VAL A 441 19.12 10.22 8.30
CA VAL A 441 19.02 10.78 6.94
C VAL A 441 18.74 12.28 6.99
N GLU A 442 18.99 12.96 5.86
CA GLU A 442 18.62 14.36 5.69
C GLU A 442 17.10 14.54 5.69
N ILE A 443 16.63 15.68 6.22
CA ILE A 443 15.19 16.00 6.29
C ILE A 443 14.51 15.93 4.91
N ALA A 444 15.20 16.39 3.86
CA ALA A 444 14.68 16.39 2.49
C ALA A 444 14.34 14.99 1.97
N VAL A 445 15.05 13.95 2.45
CA VAL A 445 14.74 12.56 2.11
C VAL A 445 13.40 12.16 2.71
N MET A 446 13.16 12.49 3.98
CA MET A 446 11.88 12.17 4.65
C MET A 446 10.74 13.05 4.13
N GLU A 447 11.00 14.30 3.77
CA GLU A 447 10.01 15.18 3.13
C GLU A 447 9.52 14.61 1.80
N LYS A 448 10.41 13.97 1.02
CA LYS A 448 10.03 13.23 -0.20
C LYS A 448 9.13 12.04 0.15
N TRP A 449 9.61 11.10 0.95
CA TRP A 449 8.88 9.86 1.24
C TRP A 449 7.55 10.08 1.98
N LEU A 450 7.49 11.10 2.83
CA LEU A 450 6.31 11.47 3.61
C LEU A 450 5.50 12.60 2.98
N GLY A 451 5.75 12.96 1.72
CA GLY A 451 5.04 14.03 0.99
C GLY A 451 3.50 14.03 1.19
N PRO A 452 2.81 12.88 1.07
CA PRO A 452 1.37 12.79 1.33
C PRO A 452 0.96 13.11 2.77
N ASN A 453 1.87 12.98 3.74
CA ASN A 453 1.65 13.18 5.17
C ASN A 453 2.11 14.57 5.65
N LEU A 454 2.81 15.38 4.85
CA LEU A 454 3.24 16.70 5.29
C LEU A 454 2.07 17.68 5.47
N ALA A 455 2.05 18.38 6.60
CA ALA A 455 1.10 19.45 6.91
C ALA A 455 1.57 20.85 6.45
N TYR A 456 2.74 20.90 5.81
CA TYR A 456 3.43 22.12 5.38
C TYR A 456 3.99 21.95 3.97
N GLU A 457 4.37 23.06 3.34
CA GLU A 457 5.02 23.05 2.03
C GLU A 457 6.54 22.96 2.20
N THR A 458 7.17 22.09 1.43
CA THR A 458 8.63 21.93 1.36
C THR A 458 9.20 23.02 0.46
N GLU A 459 10.38 23.54 0.79
CA GLU A 459 11.10 24.43 -0.12
C GLU A 459 11.58 23.61 -1.33
N ALA A 460 11.41 24.18 -2.54
CA ALA A 460 11.58 23.50 -3.82
C ALA A 460 13.05 23.44 -4.29
#